data_AF-A0A523MN02-F1
#
_entry.id   AF-A0A523MN02-F1
#
_cell.length_a   1.000
_cell.length_b   1.000
_cell.length_c   1.000
_cell.angle_alpha   90.00
_cell.angle_beta   90.00
_cell.angle_gamma   90.00
#
_symmetry.space_group_name_H-M   'P 1'
#
loop_
_entity.id
_entity.type
_entity.pdbx_description
1 polymer ?
#
loop_
_entity_poly.entity_id
_entity_poly.type
_entity_poly.pdbx_seq_one_letter_code
_entity_poly.pdbx_strand_id
1 'polypeptide(L)'
;MSDQTPRRAEAGTGSGEEWFGQPRGLATLFFTEMWERFSYYGMRGLLILFMTASVANGGLEFDIAKAGMVYAMYTSFVYLANLPGGWVADRILGQRKSVLYGGIIIALGHFTMAMPALGLPELPMFYSGLVLIVIGTGMLKPNISVMVGQLYGDADARRDGGFSIFYMGINIGAFIAP
;
A
#
# COMPACT_ATOMS: atom_id res chain seq x y z
N MET A 1 20.60 -18.14 45.44
CA MET A 1 20.90 -18.09 43.99
C MET A 1 19.64 -17.56 43.32
N SER A 2 19.59 -16.25 43.11
CA SER A 2 18.39 -15.53 42.68
C SER A 2 18.12 -15.82 41.20
N ASP A 3 16.97 -16.42 40.94
CA ASP A 3 16.38 -16.56 39.62
C ASP A 3 16.18 -15.16 38.99
N GLN A 4 17.05 -14.81 38.04
CA GLN A 4 16.96 -13.61 37.24
C GLN A 4 16.43 -13.98 35.86
N THR A 5 15.17 -14.41 35.80
CA THR A 5 14.45 -14.44 34.53
C THR A 5 14.20 -13.00 34.08
N PRO A 6 14.66 -12.57 32.88
CA PRO A 6 14.45 -11.21 32.41
C PRO A 6 12.95 -10.98 32.20
N ARG A 7 12.37 -10.01 32.93
CA ARG A 7 11.00 -9.55 32.71
C ARG A 7 10.88 -9.07 31.26
N ARG A 8 10.17 -9.82 30.43
CA ARG A 8 9.69 -9.32 29.13
C ARG A 8 8.91 -8.04 29.40
N ALA A 9 9.21 -7.00 28.63
CA ALA A 9 8.55 -5.70 28.72
C ALA A 9 7.03 -5.90 28.80
N GLU A 10 6.42 -5.43 29.88
CA GLU A 10 4.98 -5.35 30.01
C GLU A 10 4.47 -4.55 28.82
N ALA A 11 3.63 -5.17 27.99
CA ALA A 11 2.95 -4.50 26.90
C ALA A 11 2.21 -3.31 27.52
N GLY A 12 2.61 -2.11 27.14
CA GLY A 12 2.08 -0.88 27.71
C GLY A 12 0.56 -0.88 27.62
N THR A 13 -0.10 -0.91 28.77
CA THR A 13 -1.49 -0.51 28.94
C THR A 13 -1.55 1.01 28.75
N GLY A 14 -1.34 1.44 27.51
CA GLY A 14 -1.39 2.85 27.14
C GLY A 14 -2.82 3.36 27.29
N SER A 15 -3.01 4.25 28.24
CA SER A 15 -4.17 5.11 28.48
C SER A 15 -4.48 6.09 27.32
N GLY A 16 -4.35 5.65 26.07
CA GLY A 16 -4.71 6.41 24.87
C GLY A 16 -6.11 6.06 24.40
N GLU A 17 -6.93 7.07 24.08
CA GLU A 17 -8.33 6.92 23.63
C GLU A 17 -8.51 5.76 22.62
N GLU A 18 -9.25 4.71 22.93
CA GLU A 18 -9.40 3.57 22.00
C GLU A 18 -10.22 3.94 20.74
N TRP A 19 -9.92 3.32 19.61
CA TRP A 19 -10.70 3.47 18.36
C TRP A 19 -11.45 2.17 18.08
N PHE A 20 -12.78 2.17 18.24
CA PHE A 20 -13.61 0.94 18.20
C PHE A 20 -13.11 -0.18 19.12
N GLY A 21 -12.62 0.16 20.33
CA GLY A 21 -12.07 -0.80 21.29
C GLY A 21 -10.69 -1.37 20.90
N GLN A 22 -10.03 -0.76 19.92
CA GLN A 22 -8.71 -1.14 19.42
C GLN A 22 -7.67 -0.05 19.71
N PRO A 23 -6.36 -0.40 19.71
CA PRO A 23 -5.29 0.59 19.84
C PRO A 23 -5.40 1.70 18.78
N ARG A 24 -5.18 2.96 19.17
CA ARG A 24 -5.28 4.13 18.27
C ARG A 24 -4.49 4.02 16.98
N GLY A 25 -3.34 3.35 17.03
CA GLY A 25 -2.50 3.10 15.88
C GLY A 25 -3.28 2.38 14.76
N LEU A 26 -4.27 1.57 15.09
CA LEU A 26 -5.10 0.87 14.12
C LEU A 26 -5.86 1.86 13.24
N ALA A 27 -6.36 2.97 13.77
CA ALA A 27 -7.05 3.98 12.98
C ALA A 27 -6.15 4.54 11.89
N THR A 28 -4.90 4.89 12.24
CA THR A 28 -3.92 5.40 11.27
C THR A 28 -3.60 4.36 10.20
N LEU A 29 -3.37 3.10 10.58
CA LEU A 29 -3.07 2.02 9.64
C LEU A 29 -4.27 1.69 8.75
N PHE A 30 -5.47 1.70 9.31
CA PHE A 30 -6.73 1.51 8.58
C PHE A 30 -6.89 2.56 7.49
N PHE A 31 -6.81 3.86 7.83
CA PHE A 31 -6.98 4.92 6.83
C PHE A 31 -5.85 4.92 5.80
N THR A 32 -4.63 4.64 6.23
CA THR A 32 -3.47 4.54 5.30
C THR A 32 -3.71 3.43 4.28
N GLU A 33 -4.10 2.24 4.72
CA GLU A 33 -4.38 1.12 3.81
C GLU A 33 -5.62 1.39 2.96
N MET A 34 -6.70 1.94 3.53
CA MET A 34 -7.91 2.27 2.79
C MET A 34 -7.63 3.24 1.64
N TRP A 35 -6.87 4.31 1.88
CA TRP A 35 -6.53 5.29 0.85
C TRP A 35 -5.55 4.75 -0.19
N GLU A 36 -4.58 3.94 0.23
CA GLU A 36 -3.71 3.25 -0.73
C GLU A 36 -4.56 2.35 -1.64
N ARG A 37 -5.52 1.60 -1.08
CA ARG A 37 -6.37 0.68 -1.86
C ARG A 37 -7.33 1.43 -2.76
N PHE A 38 -7.88 2.55 -2.30
CA PHE A 38 -8.63 3.47 -3.15
C PHE A 38 -7.80 3.87 -4.38
N SER A 39 -6.57 4.38 -4.18
CA SER A 39 -5.71 4.81 -5.28
C SER A 39 -5.35 3.66 -6.24
N TYR A 40 -5.00 2.49 -5.68
CA TYR A 40 -4.58 1.33 -6.45
C TYR A 40 -5.71 0.75 -7.31
N TYR A 41 -6.89 0.58 -6.74
CA TYR A 41 -8.04 0.03 -7.46
C TYR A 41 -8.65 1.03 -8.45
N GLY A 42 -8.66 2.32 -8.12
CA GLY A 42 -9.19 3.36 -9.01
C GLY A 42 -8.31 3.50 -10.25
N MET A 43 -6.99 3.57 -10.05
CA MET A 43 -6.04 3.53 -11.15
C MET A 43 -6.19 2.25 -11.99
N ARG A 44 -6.26 1.07 -11.36
CA ARG A 44 -6.45 -0.20 -12.09
C ARG A 44 -7.78 -0.29 -12.85
N GLY A 45 -8.84 0.33 -12.36
CA GLY A 45 -10.14 0.39 -13.02
C GLY A 45 -10.06 1.15 -14.36
N LEU A 46 -9.30 2.24 -14.39
CA LEU A 46 -9.13 3.07 -15.58
C LEU A 46 -7.94 2.67 -16.46
N LEU A 47 -7.00 1.88 -15.95
CA LEU A 47 -5.70 1.62 -16.59
C LEU A 47 -5.82 1.05 -18.01
N ILE A 48 -6.64 0.01 -18.20
CA ILE A 48 -6.85 -0.57 -19.54
C ILE A 48 -7.60 0.41 -20.43
N LEU A 49 -8.62 1.10 -19.91
CA LEU A 49 -9.40 2.08 -20.66
C LEU A 49 -8.50 3.19 -21.20
N PHE A 50 -7.62 3.73 -20.37
CA PHE A 50 -6.62 4.73 -20.75
C PHE A 50 -5.66 4.21 -21.83
N MET A 51 -5.13 3.00 -21.65
CA MET A 51 -4.22 2.40 -22.64
C MET A 51 -4.88 2.19 -24.01
N THR A 52 -6.15 1.77 -24.04
CA THR A 52 -6.86 1.45 -25.29
C THR A 52 -7.61 2.63 -25.92
N ALA A 53 -7.87 3.70 -25.17
CA ALA A 53 -8.51 4.89 -25.69
C ALA A 53 -7.63 5.55 -26.77
N SER A 54 -8.26 6.16 -27.78
CA SER A 54 -7.55 6.84 -28.86
C SER A 54 -6.76 8.04 -28.36
N VAL A 55 -5.71 8.43 -29.09
CA VAL A 55 -4.93 9.64 -28.77
C VAL A 55 -5.83 10.89 -28.78
N ALA A 56 -6.84 10.94 -29.65
CA ALA A 56 -7.82 12.02 -29.69
C ALA A 56 -8.64 12.17 -28.39
N ASN A 57 -8.83 11.08 -27.64
CA ASN A 57 -9.53 11.08 -26.35
C ASN A 57 -8.54 11.14 -25.15
N GLY A 58 -7.26 11.43 -25.41
CA GLY A 58 -6.21 11.47 -24.39
C GLY A 58 -5.73 10.10 -23.91
N GLY A 59 -5.96 9.03 -24.68
CA GLY A 59 -5.42 7.69 -24.41
C GLY A 59 -4.13 7.38 -25.16
N LEU A 60 -3.64 6.14 -25.00
CA LEU A 60 -2.38 5.70 -25.63
C LEU A 60 -2.55 4.93 -26.94
N GLU A 61 -3.79 4.63 -27.33
CA GLU A 61 -4.15 3.92 -28.57
C GLU A 61 -3.40 2.58 -28.74
N PHE A 62 -3.17 1.88 -27.62
CA PHE A 62 -2.64 0.53 -27.66
C PHE A 62 -3.71 -0.46 -28.12
N ASP A 63 -3.29 -1.49 -28.86
CA ASP A 63 -4.13 -2.65 -29.04
C ASP A 63 -4.40 -3.38 -27.71
N ILE A 64 -5.48 -4.14 -27.68
CA ILE A 64 -5.95 -4.85 -26.48
C ILE A 64 -4.90 -5.86 -25.98
N ALA A 65 -4.14 -6.50 -26.87
CA ALA A 65 -3.14 -7.49 -26.50
C ALA A 65 -1.98 -6.85 -25.73
N LYS A 66 -1.47 -5.72 -26.23
CA LYS A 66 -0.43 -4.92 -25.58
C LYS A 66 -0.92 -4.36 -24.25
N ALA A 67 -2.11 -3.78 -24.20
CA ALA A 67 -2.71 -3.27 -22.96
C ALA A 67 -2.85 -4.38 -21.90
N GLY A 68 -3.32 -5.56 -22.30
CA GLY A 68 -3.43 -6.74 -21.44
C GLY A 68 -2.07 -7.21 -20.90
N MET A 69 -1.03 -7.24 -21.74
CA MET A 69 0.32 -7.58 -21.30
C MET A 69 0.89 -6.58 -20.29
N VAL A 70 0.73 -5.27 -20.54
CA VAL A 70 1.19 -4.24 -19.59
C VAL A 70 0.48 -4.38 -18.24
N TYR A 71 -0.84 -4.59 -18.26
CA TYR A 71 -1.62 -4.80 -17.04
C TYR A 71 -1.17 -6.05 -16.26
N ALA A 72 -0.98 -7.18 -16.95
CA ALA A 72 -0.53 -8.43 -16.36
C ALA A 72 0.88 -8.31 -15.74
N MET A 73 1.81 -7.66 -16.45
CA MET A 73 3.15 -7.40 -15.93
C MET A 73 3.10 -6.48 -14.71
N TYR A 74 2.38 -5.35 -14.79
CA TYR A 74 2.23 -4.42 -13.69
C TYR A 74 1.74 -5.12 -12.42
N THR A 75 0.62 -5.84 -12.52
CA THR A 75 0.05 -6.57 -11.38
C THR A 75 1.00 -7.63 -10.84
N SER A 76 1.67 -8.39 -11.70
CA SER A 76 2.68 -9.38 -11.29
C SER A 76 3.83 -8.74 -10.52
N PHE A 77 4.35 -7.62 -11.01
CA PHE A 77 5.44 -6.90 -10.34
C PHE A 77 5.01 -6.31 -9.00
N VAL A 78 3.78 -5.82 -8.86
CA VAL A 78 3.24 -5.39 -7.56
C VAL A 78 3.27 -6.53 -6.53
N TYR A 79 2.95 -7.77 -6.93
CA TYR A 79 3.06 -8.92 -6.03
C TYR A 79 4.52 -9.28 -5.73
N LEU A 80 5.38 -9.32 -6.74
CA LEU A 80 6.80 -9.66 -6.59
C LEU A 80 7.57 -8.65 -5.74
N ALA A 81 7.28 -7.36 -5.89
CA ALA A 81 7.96 -6.27 -5.18
C ALA A 81 7.76 -6.31 -3.65
N ASN A 82 6.73 -7.02 -3.16
CA ASN A 82 6.52 -7.21 -1.72
C ASN A 82 7.66 -7.99 -1.06
N LEU A 83 8.30 -8.93 -1.78
CA LEU A 83 9.41 -9.73 -1.25
C LEU A 83 10.63 -8.87 -0.89
N PRO A 84 11.24 -8.12 -1.83
CA PRO A 84 12.36 -7.24 -1.49
C PRO A 84 11.93 -6.10 -0.57
N GLY A 85 10.70 -5.57 -0.70
CA GLY A 85 10.21 -4.49 0.15
C GLY A 85 10.08 -4.89 1.63
N GLY A 86 9.65 -6.12 1.92
CA GLY A 86 9.66 -6.69 3.26
C GLY A 86 11.08 -6.87 3.80
N TRP A 87 11.97 -7.46 2.98
CA TRP A 87 13.37 -7.65 3.36
C TRP A 87 14.09 -6.34 3.71
N VAL A 88 13.87 -5.28 2.92
CA VAL A 88 14.44 -3.95 3.19
C VAL A 88 13.93 -3.40 4.54
N ALA A 89 12.65 -3.61 4.87
CA ALA A 89 12.10 -3.16 6.14
C ALA A 89 12.71 -3.93 7.32
N ASP A 90 12.90 -5.24 7.18
CA ASP A 90 13.44 -6.08 8.25
C ASP A 90 14.92 -5.82 8.54
N ARG A 91 15.70 -5.44 7.52
CA ARG A 91 17.17 -5.37 7.64
C ARG A 91 17.73 -3.95 7.63
N ILE A 92 17.03 -2.98 7.06
CA ILE A 92 17.62 -1.67 6.74
C ILE A 92 16.79 -0.52 7.33
N LEU A 93 15.52 -0.40 6.95
CA LEU A 93 14.74 0.83 7.20
C LEU A 93 13.85 0.74 8.44
N GLY A 94 13.38 -0.45 8.79
CA GLY A 94 12.30 -0.65 9.74
C GLY A 94 10.91 -0.40 9.12
N GLN A 95 9.91 -1.06 9.69
CA GLN A 95 8.54 -1.13 9.18
C GLN A 95 7.89 0.25 8.96
N ARG A 96 7.96 1.13 9.97
CA ARG A 96 7.36 2.47 9.92
C ARG A 96 7.92 3.34 8.78
N LYS A 97 9.24 3.31 8.57
CA LYS A 97 9.88 4.11 7.50
C LYS A 97 9.55 3.53 6.13
N SER A 98 9.54 2.20 5.99
CA SER A 98 9.16 1.55 4.74
C SER A 98 7.72 1.89 4.32
N VAL A 99 6.78 1.91 5.26
CA VAL A 99 5.39 2.33 5.00
C VAL A 99 5.32 3.80 4.57
N LEU A 100 6.01 4.70 5.29
CA LEU A 100 6.01 6.13 4.97
C LEU A 100 6.61 6.42 3.58
N TYR A 101 7.81 5.90 3.31
CA TYR A 101 8.47 6.10 2.03
C TYR A 101 7.72 5.39 0.89
N GLY A 102 7.17 4.20 1.15
CA GLY A 102 6.31 3.50 0.21
C GLY A 102 5.11 4.36 -0.21
N GLY A 103 4.40 4.94 0.76
CA GLY A 103 3.26 5.83 0.50
C GLY A 103 3.64 7.09 -0.29
N ILE A 104 4.79 7.72 0.04
CA ILE A 104 5.31 8.87 -0.72
C ILE A 104 5.62 8.48 -2.17
N ILE A 105 6.27 7.34 -2.39
CA ILE A 105 6.61 6.85 -3.72
C ILE A 105 5.34 6.52 -4.53
N ILE A 106 4.32 5.92 -3.91
CA ILE A 106 3.01 5.67 -4.56
C ILE A 106 2.38 6.99 -5.00
N ALA A 107 2.35 7.99 -4.11
CA ALA A 107 1.80 9.31 -4.45
C ALA A 107 2.56 9.95 -5.61
N LEU A 108 3.89 9.93 -5.57
CA LEU A 108 4.73 10.41 -6.67
C LEU A 108 4.47 9.66 -7.98
N GLY A 109 4.24 8.34 -7.93
CA GLY A 109 3.88 7.55 -9.10
C GLY A 109 2.57 8.01 -9.74
N HIS A 110 1.53 8.25 -8.92
CA HIS A 110 0.27 8.80 -9.40
C HIS A 110 0.41 10.22 -9.97
N PHE A 111 1.14 11.10 -9.29
CA PHE A 111 1.43 12.43 -9.82
C PHE A 111 2.22 12.37 -11.13
N THR A 112 3.17 11.44 -11.25
CA THR A 112 3.95 11.24 -12.47
C THR A 112 3.06 10.87 -13.64
N MET A 113 2.06 9.99 -13.46
CA MET A 113 1.11 9.66 -14.54
C MET A 113 0.22 10.84 -14.94
N ALA A 114 0.02 11.83 -14.07
CA ALA A 114 -0.75 13.04 -14.38
C ALA A 114 0.09 14.16 -15.03
N MET A 115 1.42 14.03 -15.07
CA MET A 115 2.33 15.02 -15.63
C MET A 115 2.12 15.36 -17.12
N PRO A 116 1.63 14.45 -17.98
CA PRO A 116 1.29 14.81 -19.36
C PRO A 116 0.27 15.95 -19.47
N ALA A 117 -0.61 16.12 -18.49
CA ALA A 117 -1.50 17.28 -18.40
C ALA A 117 -0.76 18.62 -18.28
N LEU A 118 0.52 18.60 -17.88
CA LEU A 118 1.43 19.75 -17.80
C LEU A 118 2.36 19.86 -19.02
N GLY A 119 2.14 19.07 -20.07
CA GLY A 119 2.93 19.10 -21.31
C GLY A 119 4.16 18.17 -21.31
N LEU A 120 4.29 17.27 -20.34
CA LEU A 120 5.35 16.26 -20.33
C LEU A 120 5.01 15.05 -21.23
N PRO A 121 5.99 14.25 -21.67
CA PRO A 121 5.75 13.14 -22.60
C PRO A 121 4.89 12.02 -21.99
N GLU A 122 3.82 11.63 -22.68
CA GLU A 122 2.85 10.60 -22.23
C GLU A 122 3.49 9.25 -21.85
N LEU A 123 4.12 8.56 -22.80
CA LEU A 123 4.62 7.20 -22.59
C LEU A 123 5.68 7.08 -21.48
N PRO A 124 6.72 7.93 -21.43
CA PRO A 124 7.70 7.88 -20.35
C PRO A 124 7.07 8.13 -18.97
N MET A 125 6.14 9.10 -18.87
CA MET A 125 5.48 9.42 -17.60
C MET A 125 4.56 8.29 -17.14
N PHE A 126 3.80 7.70 -18.06
CA PHE A 126 2.98 6.54 -17.81
C PHE A 126 3.79 5.36 -17.23
N TYR A 127 4.85 4.92 -17.93
CA TYR A 127 5.65 3.79 -17.46
C TYR A 127 6.44 4.10 -16.18
N SER A 128 6.97 5.33 -16.05
CA SER A 128 7.67 5.75 -14.82
C SER A 128 6.72 5.74 -13.62
N GLY A 129 5.49 6.22 -13.80
CA GLY A 129 4.46 6.18 -12.78
C GLY A 129 4.12 4.76 -12.34
N LEU A 130 3.93 3.82 -13.28
CA LEU A 130 3.70 2.41 -12.96
C LEU A 130 4.85 1.79 -12.15
N VAL A 131 6.10 2.06 -12.54
CA VAL A 131 7.29 1.56 -11.82
C VAL A 131 7.36 2.12 -10.40
N LEU A 132 7.12 3.42 -10.23
CA LEU A 132 7.06 4.04 -8.90
C LEU A 132 5.99 3.39 -8.04
N ILE A 133 4.77 3.20 -8.56
CA ILE A 133 3.68 2.56 -7.82
C ILE A 133 4.06 1.13 -7.41
N VAL A 134 4.66 0.34 -8.30
CA VAL A 134 5.15 -1.01 -7.98
C VAL A 134 6.13 -0.99 -6.80
N ILE A 135 7.14 -0.11 -6.85
CA ILE A 135 8.15 0.00 -5.79
C ILE A 135 7.51 0.44 -4.48
N GLY A 136 6.70 1.50 -4.53
CA GLY A 136 6.06 2.06 -3.36
C GLY A 136 5.08 1.09 -2.69
N THR A 137 4.26 0.38 -3.47
CA THR A 137 3.37 -0.67 -2.94
C THR A 137 4.17 -1.84 -2.38
N GLY A 138 5.27 -2.25 -3.03
CA GLY A 138 6.17 -3.29 -2.52
C GLY A 138 6.76 -2.94 -1.14
N MET A 139 7.05 -1.66 -0.90
CA MET A 139 7.53 -1.17 0.40
C MET A 139 6.42 -0.96 1.44
N LEU A 140 5.20 -0.62 1.02
CA LEU A 140 4.11 -0.33 1.96
C LEU A 140 3.39 -1.61 2.40
N LYS A 141 2.96 -2.44 1.44
CA LYS A 141 1.98 -3.50 1.64
C LYS A 141 2.39 -4.63 2.60
N PRO A 142 3.58 -5.24 2.51
CA PRO A 142 3.97 -6.26 3.48
C PRO A 142 4.15 -5.66 4.88
N ASN A 143 4.60 -4.41 4.95
CA ASN A 143 5.11 -3.79 6.16
C ASN A 143 3.99 -3.15 7.02
N ILE A 144 2.94 -2.64 6.39
CA ILE A 144 1.78 -2.08 7.10
C ILE A 144 1.03 -3.16 7.90
N SER A 145 0.89 -4.37 7.34
CA SER A 145 0.28 -5.52 8.04
C SER A 145 1.14 -5.98 9.23
N VAL A 146 2.46 -5.92 9.12
CA VAL A 146 3.37 -6.17 10.24
C VAL A 146 3.17 -5.13 11.34
N MET A 147 3.04 -3.84 10.98
CA MET A 147 2.75 -2.78 11.96
C MET A 147 1.42 -2.99 12.68
N VAL A 148 0.38 -3.49 12.01
CA VAL A 148 -0.89 -3.85 12.68
C VAL A 148 -0.63 -4.92 13.74
N GLY A 149 0.10 -5.99 13.40
CA GLY A 149 0.45 -7.04 14.34
C GLY A 149 1.25 -6.54 15.55
N GLN A 150 2.13 -5.56 15.35
CA GLN A 150 2.95 -4.95 16.40
C GLN A 150 2.15 -4.08 17.38
N LEU A 151 0.90 -3.73 17.09
CA LEU A 151 0.03 -3.02 18.03
C LEU A 151 -0.47 -3.91 19.18
N TYR A 152 -0.36 -5.22 19.02
CA TYR A 152 -0.93 -6.22 19.94
C TYR A 152 0.18 -7.07 20.56
N GLY A 153 0.01 -7.42 21.83
CA GLY A 153 0.85 -8.45 22.46
C GLY A 153 0.51 -9.85 21.94
N ASP A 154 1.39 -10.83 22.22
CA ASP A 154 1.24 -12.21 21.72
C ASP A 154 -0.09 -12.88 22.12
N ALA A 155 -0.65 -12.54 23.28
CA ALA A 155 -1.87 -13.11 23.84
C ALA A 155 -3.06 -12.12 23.88
N ASP A 156 -3.00 -10.99 23.15
CA ASP A 156 -4.09 -10.02 23.13
C ASP A 156 -5.26 -10.53 22.26
N ALA A 157 -6.39 -10.86 22.89
CA ALA A 157 -7.59 -11.37 22.24
C ALA A 157 -8.20 -10.39 21.21
N ARG A 158 -7.84 -9.10 21.25
CA ARG A 158 -8.33 -8.09 20.30
C ARG A 158 -7.65 -8.17 18.94
N ARG A 159 -6.52 -8.87 18.83
CA ARG A 159 -5.68 -8.93 17.62
C ARG A 159 -6.47 -9.34 16.38
N ASP A 160 -7.25 -10.41 16.45
CA ASP A 160 -8.02 -10.92 15.31
C ASP A 160 -9.11 -9.92 14.87
N GLY A 161 -9.77 -9.28 15.84
CA GLY A 161 -10.72 -8.20 15.57
C GLY A 161 -10.05 -6.97 14.93
N GLY A 162 -8.84 -6.64 15.37
CA GLY A 162 -8.00 -5.60 14.79
C GLY A 162 -7.67 -5.85 13.32
N PHE A 163 -7.22 -7.06 12.98
CA PHE A 163 -6.98 -7.45 11.58
C PHE A 163 -8.26 -7.44 10.74
N SER A 164 -9.39 -7.87 11.30
CA SER A 164 -10.68 -7.82 10.61
C SER A 164 -11.09 -6.39 10.26
N ILE A 165 -10.95 -5.45 11.20
CA ILE A 165 -11.20 -4.02 10.97
C ILE A 165 -10.22 -3.48 9.91
N PHE A 166 -8.93 -3.80 10.03
CA PHE A 166 -7.92 -3.39 9.05
C PHE A 166 -8.26 -3.85 7.62
N TYR A 167 -8.62 -5.13 7.44
CA TYR A 167 -9.00 -5.67 6.14
C TYR A 167 -10.31 -5.11 5.60
N MET A 168 -11.23 -4.67 6.46
CA MET A 168 -12.38 -3.90 5.98
C MET A 168 -11.97 -2.59 5.32
N GLY A 169 -10.89 -1.94 5.76
CA GLY A 169 -10.34 -0.76 5.07
C GLY A 169 -10.00 -1.05 3.60
N ILE A 170 -9.44 -2.24 3.32
CA ILE A 170 -9.13 -2.68 1.95
C ILE A 170 -10.39 -2.76 1.10
N ASN A 171 -11.43 -3.44 1.61
CA ASN A 171 -12.68 -3.63 0.88
C ASN A 171 -13.41 -2.30 0.63
N ILE A 172 -13.43 -1.41 1.64
CA ILE A 172 -14.03 -0.08 1.52
C ILE A 172 -13.28 0.75 0.47
N GLY A 173 -11.94 0.77 0.53
CA GLY A 173 -11.10 1.46 -0.45
C GLY A 173 -11.38 0.95 -1.86
N ALA A 174 -11.39 -0.37 -2.06
CA ALA A 174 -11.68 -1.00 -3.35
C ALA A 174 -13.09 -0.70 -3.87
N PHE A 175 -14.09 -0.64 -3.00
CA PHE A 175 -15.48 -0.40 -3.36
C PHE A 175 -15.73 1.05 -3.79
N ILE A 176 -15.10 2.02 -3.13
CA ILE A 176 -15.28 3.46 -3.41
C ILE A 176 -14.43 3.91 -4.61
N ALA A 177 -13.37 3.18 -4.92
CA ALA A 177 -12.39 3.49 -5.97
C ALA A 177 -12.86 3.64 -7.43
N PRO A 178 -13.84 2.86 -7.96
CA PRO A 178 -14.05 2.69 -9.40
C PRO A 178 -14.12 3.98 -10.21
#